data_AF-A0A4R6UGR1-F1
#
_entry.id   AF-A0A4R6UGR1-F1
#
_cell.length_a   1.000
_cell.length_b   1.000
_cell.length_c   1.000
_cell.angle_alpha   90.00
_cell.angle_beta   90.00
_cell.angle_gamma   90.00
#
_symmetry.space_group_name_H-M   'P 1'
#
loop_
_entity.id
_entity.type
_entity.pdbx_description
1 polymer ?
#
loop_
_entity_poly.entity_id
_entity_poly.type
_entity_poly.pdbx_seq_one_letter_code
_entity_poly.pdbx_strand_id
1 'polypeptide(L)'
;MNSNPMTPLRAALTGAAVGAVASTVSYFAGQGVGWLVSEIAPTPDANIGLGMAMTALSFVLAPLLAWPMLRVLGVPAPGRSVLITVPFHVVFSFGLLMGASVLDPAPPFGFVWSALSFAAATALGVVVARATERPSGVPA
;
A
#
# COMPACT_ATOMS: atom_id res chain seq x y z
N MET A 1 5.40 -24.08 20.70
CA MET A 1 6.00 -23.16 19.71
C MET A 1 6.11 -21.80 20.38
N ASN A 2 7.33 -21.25 20.44
CA ASN A 2 7.65 -20.01 21.15
C ASN A 2 6.85 -18.83 20.60
N SER A 3 5.72 -18.52 21.24
CA SER A 3 4.96 -17.30 20.99
C SER A 3 5.67 -16.13 21.67
N ASN A 4 6.85 -15.75 21.16
CA ASN A 4 7.38 -14.44 21.50
C ASN A 4 6.43 -13.41 20.89
N PRO A 5 5.69 -12.65 21.71
CA PRO A 5 4.76 -11.66 21.18
C PRO A 5 5.57 -10.67 20.34
N MET A 6 5.20 -10.54 19.06
CA MET A 6 5.83 -9.57 18.16
C MET A 6 5.82 -8.21 18.84
N THR A 7 6.92 -7.48 18.97
CA THR A 7 6.89 -6.16 19.63
C THR A 7 6.18 -5.13 18.74
N PRO A 8 5.61 -4.03 19.29
CA PRO A 8 4.94 -3.02 18.47
C PRO A 8 5.85 -2.45 17.37
N LEU A 9 7.13 -2.25 17.69
CA LEU A 9 8.15 -1.84 16.73
C LEU A 9 8.34 -2.87 15.61
N ARG A 10 8.44 -4.17 15.95
CA ARG A 10 8.57 -5.23 14.94
C ARG A 10 7.35 -5.30 14.04
N ALA A 11 6.15 -5.12 14.59
CA ALA A 11 4.90 -5.09 13.84
C ALA A 11 4.85 -3.89 12.88
N ALA A 12 5.23 -2.70 13.34
CA ALA A 12 5.33 -1.51 12.51
C ALA A 12 6.35 -1.67 11.37
N LEU A 13 7.56 -2.16 11.66
CA LEU A 13 8.60 -2.39 10.64
C LEU A 13 8.18 -3.44 9.62
N THR A 14 7.50 -4.50 10.06
CA THR A 14 6.98 -5.54 9.16
C THR A 14 5.89 -4.98 8.25
N GLY A 15 4.96 -4.21 8.82
CA GLY A 15 3.93 -3.52 8.04
C GLY A 15 4.53 -2.54 7.04
N ALA A 16 5.51 -1.72 7.46
CA ALA A 16 6.20 -0.78 6.58
C ALA A 16 6.92 -1.48 5.42
N ALA A 17 7.66 -2.55 5.69
CA ALA A 17 8.36 -3.32 4.67
C ALA A 17 7.39 -3.93 3.66
N VAL A 18 6.31 -4.58 4.14
CA VAL A 18 5.29 -5.15 3.25
C VAL A 18 4.60 -4.07 2.42
N GLY A 19 4.23 -2.95 3.04
CA GLY A 19 3.62 -1.83 2.34
C GLY A 19 4.53 -1.25 1.25
N ALA A 20 5.81 -1.03 1.54
CA ALA A 20 6.76 -0.52 0.56
C ALA A 20 6.88 -1.45 -0.66
N VAL A 21 7.04 -2.76 -0.42
CA VAL A 21 7.16 -3.77 -1.48
C VAL A 21 5.88 -3.87 -2.29
N ALA A 22 4.73 -4.02 -1.63
CA ALA A 22 3.44 -4.17 -2.30
C ALA A 22 3.08 -2.95 -3.15
N SER A 23 3.32 -1.74 -2.65
CA SER A 23 3.09 -0.50 -3.40
C SER A 23 4.05 -0.35 -4.58
N THR A 24 5.32 -0.71 -4.42
CA THR A 24 6.31 -0.64 -5.51
C THR A 24 5.94 -1.60 -6.64
N VAL A 25 5.60 -2.85 -6.32
CA VAL A 25 5.15 -3.83 -7.32
C VAL A 25 3.86 -3.36 -8.01
N SER A 26 2.91 -2.83 -7.24
CA SER A 26 1.66 -2.27 -7.74
C SER A 26 1.89 -1.10 -8.70
N TYR A 27 2.79 -0.17 -8.36
CA TYR A 27 3.16 0.96 -9.20
C TYR A 27 3.73 0.50 -10.54
N PHE A 28 4.70 -0.41 -10.53
CA PHE A 28 5.31 -0.92 -11.77
C PHE A 28 4.32 -1.75 -12.60
N ALA A 29 3.40 -2.49 -11.98
CA ALA A 29 2.32 -3.15 -12.69
C ALA A 29 1.42 -2.12 -13.41
N GLY A 30 1.06 -1.02 -12.73
CA GLY A 30 0.32 0.09 -13.34
C GLY A 30 1.06 0.72 -14.51
N GLN A 31 2.35 1.02 -14.34
CA GLN A 31 3.20 1.54 -15.43
C GLN A 31 3.30 0.58 -16.61
N GLY A 32 3.44 -0.72 -16.34
CA GLY A 32 3.46 -1.76 -17.38
C GLY A 32 2.15 -1.81 -18.18
N VAL A 33 0.99 -1.67 -17.52
CA VAL A 33 -0.32 -1.57 -18.19
C VAL A 33 -0.38 -0.29 -19.03
N GLY A 34 0.05 0.85 -18.49
CA GLY A 34 0.08 2.12 -19.22
C GLY A 34 0.95 2.05 -20.48
N TRP A 35 2.13 1.45 -20.36
CA TRP A 35 3.04 1.20 -21.48
C TRP A 35 2.40 0.29 -22.53
N LEU A 36 1.84 -0.86 -22.12
CA LEU A 36 1.20 -1.79 -23.04
C LEU A 36 0.00 -1.16 -23.80
N VAL A 37 -0.83 -0.39 -23.10
CA VAL A 37 -1.95 0.32 -23.72
C VAL A 37 -1.45 1.34 -24.74
N SER A 38 -0.34 2.02 -24.45
CA SER A 38 0.25 3.01 -25.36
C SER A 38 0.81 2.38 -26.63
N GLU A 39 1.34 1.16 -26.54
CA GLU A 39 1.81 0.38 -27.69
C GLU A 39 0.65 -0.15 -28.55
N ILE A 40 -0.45 -0.60 -27.93
CA ILE A 40 -1.60 -1.19 -28.64
C ILE A 40 -2.52 -0.12 -29.24
N ALA A 41 -2.71 1.00 -28.53
CA ALA A 41 -3.62 2.08 -28.89
C ALA A 41 -2.93 3.44 -28.74
N PRO A 42 -1.98 3.78 -29.64
CA PRO A 42 -1.25 5.03 -29.56
C PRO A 42 -2.21 6.23 -29.74
N THR A 43 -2.36 7.04 -28.70
CA THR A 43 -3.14 8.28 -28.74
C THR A 43 -2.20 9.48 -28.69
N PRO A 44 -2.37 10.50 -29.56
CA PRO A 44 -1.49 11.67 -29.59
C PRO A 44 -1.65 12.62 -28.38
N ASP A 45 -2.71 12.46 -27.58
CA ASP A 45 -3.02 13.31 -26.43
C ASP A 45 -2.74 12.66 -25.07
N ALA A 46 -2.50 13.50 -24.06
CA ALA A 46 -2.37 13.08 -22.67
C ALA A 46 -3.65 12.38 -22.17
N ASN A 47 -3.57 11.05 -22.01
CA ASN A 47 -4.72 10.25 -21.60
C ASN A 47 -4.93 10.29 -20.08
N ILE A 48 -5.65 11.32 -19.62
CA ILE A 48 -6.03 11.47 -18.21
C ILE A 48 -6.78 10.23 -17.70
N GLY A 49 -7.62 9.62 -18.54
CA GLY A 49 -8.36 8.40 -18.19
C GLY A 49 -7.44 7.22 -17.89
N LEU A 50 -6.38 7.04 -18.68
CA LEU A 50 -5.36 6.02 -18.44
C LEU A 50 -4.59 6.27 -17.14
N GLY A 51 -4.21 7.53 -16.87
CA GLY A 51 -3.55 7.89 -15.61
C GLY A 51 -4.44 7.64 -14.38
N MET A 52 -5.73 7.96 -14.47
CA MET A 52 -6.73 7.65 -13.45
C MET A 52 -6.90 6.14 -13.26
N ALA A 53 -6.94 5.37 -14.35
CA ALA A 53 -7.06 3.92 -14.30
C ALA A 53 -5.82 3.26 -13.66
N MET A 54 -4.61 3.70 -14.01
CA MET A 54 -3.35 3.23 -13.41
C MET A 54 -3.29 3.54 -11.90
N THR A 55 -3.78 4.72 -11.52
CA THR A 55 -3.85 5.14 -10.11
C THR A 55 -4.85 4.27 -9.34
N ALA A 56 -6.06 4.08 -9.88
CA ALA A 56 -7.08 3.21 -9.29
C ALA A 56 -6.60 1.75 -9.17
N LEU A 57 -5.94 1.25 -10.21
CA LEU A 57 -5.32 -0.07 -10.21
C LEU A 57 -4.30 -0.20 -9.07
N SER A 58 -3.52 0.86 -8.81
CA SER A 58 -2.53 0.86 -7.74
C SER A 58 -3.16 0.71 -6.35
N PHE A 59 -4.29 1.38 -6.11
CA PHE A 59 -5.05 1.30 -4.86
C PHE A 59 -5.70 -0.07 -4.62
N VAL A 60 -5.94 -0.84 -5.69
CA VAL A 60 -6.53 -2.18 -5.60
C VAL A 60 -5.43 -3.24 -5.47
N LEU A 61 -4.38 -3.17 -6.29
CA LEU A 61 -3.32 -4.17 -6.31
C LEU A 61 -2.47 -4.15 -5.04
N ALA A 62 -2.14 -2.97 -4.50
CA ALA A 62 -1.29 -2.85 -3.32
C ALA A 62 -1.86 -3.60 -2.09
N PRO A 63 -3.13 -3.43 -1.68
CA PRO A 63 -3.70 -4.21 -0.57
C PRO A 63 -3.86 -5.70 -0.90
N LEU A 64 -4.18 -6.05 -2.15
CA LEU A 64 -4.26 -7.46 -2.58
C LEU A 64 -2.90 -8.17 -2.50
N LEU A 65 -1.80 -7.47 -2.75
CA LEU A 65 -0.44 -7.98 -2.61
C LEU A 65 0.03 -8.01 -1.15
N ALA A 66 -0.32 -6.97 -0.37
CA ALA A 66 0.07 -6.89 1.04
C ALA A 66 -0.59 -8.00 1.89
N TRP A 67 -1.83 -8.37 1.59
CA TRP A 67 -2.56 -9.38 2.37
C TRP A 67 -1.86 -10.75 2.48
N PRO A 68 -1.48 -11.42 1.37
CA PRO A 68 -0.76 -12.68 1.45
C PRO A 68 0.64 -12.51 2.07
N MET A 69 1.32 -11.38 1.83
CA MET A 69 2.63 -11.11 2.45
C MET A 69 2.54 -11.02 3.98
N LEU A 70 1.55 -10.30 4.51
CA LEU A 70 1.31 -10.23 5.95
C LEU A 70 0.95 -11.59 6.56
N ARG A 71 0.18 -12.42 5.82
CA ARG A 71 -0.11 -13.81 6.21
C ARG A 71 1.15 -14.66 6.31
N VAL A 72 2.01 -14.62 5.30
CA VAL A 72 3.28 -15.37 5.26
C VAL A 72 4.21 -14.94 6.41
N LEU A 73 4.21 -13.66 6.76
CA LEU A 73 5.02 -13.11 7.85
C LEU A 73 4.41 -13.33 9.25
N GLY A 74 3.27 -14.03 9.34
CA GLY A 74 2.64 -14.37 10.62
C GLY A 74 2.07 -13.17 11.35
N VAL A 75 1.68 -12.11 10.63
CA VAL A 75 1.07 -10.93 11.23
C VAL A 75 -0.33 -11.28 11.76
N PRO A 76 -0.68 -10.92 13.01
CA PRO A 76 -2.00 -11.15 13.57
C PRO A 76 -3.09 -10.40 12.78
N ALA A 77 -4.24 -11.05 12.55
CA ALA A 77 -5.38 -10.51 11.81
C ALA A 77 -5.04 -9.77 10.49
N PRO A 78 -4.32 -10.41 9.54
CA PRO A 78 -3.74 -9.73 8.37
C PRO A 78 -4.82 -9.12 7.45
N GLY A 79 -6.02 -9.71 7.40
CA GLY A 79 -7.15 -9.13 6.68
C GLY A 79 -7.64 -7.81 7.28
N ARG A 80 -7.69 -7.69 8.62
CA ARG A 80 -8.06 -6.43 9.30
C ARG A 80 -7.00 -5.37 9.09
N SER A 81 -5.72 -5.74 9.17
CA SER A 81 -4.62 -4.80 8.91
C SER A 81 -4.75 -4.16 7.54
N VAL A 82 -4.98 -4.96 6.50
CA VAL A 82 -5.14 -4.46 5.13
C VAL A 82 -6.38 -3.58 4.99
N LEU A 83 -7.52 -3.98 5.58
CA LEU A 83 -8.75 -3.17 5.54
C LEU A 83 -8.56 -1.80 6.20
N ILE A 84 -7.81 -1.73 7.30
CA ILE A 84 -7.47 -0.47 7.98
C ILE A 84 -6.50 0.35 7.12
N THR A 85 -5.54 -0.30 6.47
CA THR A 85 -4.53 0.35 5.63
C THR A 85 -5.13 1.09 4.43
N VAL A 86 -6.18 0.57 3.80
CA VAL A 86 -6.78 1.17 2.59
C VAL A 86 -7.19 2.65 2.79
N PRO A 87 -8.02 3.04 3.77
CA PRO A 87 -8.40 4.45 3.95
C PRO A 87 -7.20 5.33 4.29
N PHE A 88 -6.24 4.85 5.09
CA PHE A 88 -5.03 5.61 5.39
C PHE A 88 -4.16 5.81 4.14
N HIS A 89 -4.06 4.80 3.28
CA HIS A 89 -3.34 4.92 2.03
C HIS A 89 -3.97 5.98 1.13
N VAL A 90 -5.29 5.98 0.98
CA VAL A 90 -6.01 6.98 0.19
C VAL A 90 -5.75 8.38 0.75
N VAL A 91 -5.88 8.57 2.06
CA VAL A 91 -5.65 9.87 2.71
C VAL A 91 -4.20 10.33 2.55
N PHE A 92 -3.23 9.46 2.82
CA PHE A 92 -1.82 9.80 2.65
C PHE A 92 -1.53 10.15 1.20
N SER A 93 -1.93 9.32 0.25
CA SER A 93 -1.72 9.57 -1.17
C SER A 93 -2.38 10.86 -1.65
N PHE A 94 -3.57 11.22 -1.16
CA PHE A 94 -4.23 12.49 -1.50
C PHE A 94 -3.52 13.71 -0.89
N GLY A 95 -3.21 13.67 0.40
CA GLY A 95 -2.47 14.76 1.06
C GLY A 95 -1.10 14.98 0.43
N LEU A 96 -0.50 13.90 -0.05
CA LEU A 96 0.80 13.90 -0.72
C LEU A 96 0.73 14.33 -2.18
N LEU A 97 -0.37 14.05 -2.90
CA LEU A 97 -0.64 14.58 -4.25
C LEU A 97 -0.78 16.11 -4.22
N MET A 98 -1.44 16.65 -3.18
CA MET A 98 -1.60 18.10 -2.98
C MET A 98 -0.28 18.81 -2.63
N GLY A 99 0.70 18.10 -2.05
CA GLY A 99 2.01 18.63 -1.71
C GLY A 99 3.08 18.47 -2.81
N ALA A 100 2.95 17.43 -3.66
CA ALA A 100 3.95 17.08 -4.69
C ALA A 100 3.76 17.82 -6.03
N SER A 101 2.63 18.48 -6.24
CA SER A 101 2.33 19.29 -7.45
C SER A 101 3.28 20.47 -7.68
N VAL A 102 4.21 20.73 -6.75
CA VAL A 102 5.24 21.78 -6.85
C VAL A 102 6.58 21.25 -7.41
N LEU A 103 6.81 19.92 -7.49
CA LEU A 103 8.17 19.38 -7.63
C LEU A 103 8.45 18.43 -8.81
N ASP A 104 7.54 18.15 -9.74
CA ASP A 104 7.78 17.05 -10.71
C ASP A 104 7.71 17.42 -12.20
N PRO A 105 8.87 17.59 -12.86
CA PRO A 105 9.07 17.24 -14.26
C PRO A 105 9.98 16.01 -14.34
N ALA A 106 9.38 14.84 -14.57
CA ALA A 106 10.00 13.54 -14.91
C ALA A 106 10.31 12.58 -13.73
N PRO A 107 10.06 11.26 -13.92
CA PRO A 107 10.05 10.28 -12.82
C PRO A 107 11.44 10.14 -12.20
N PRO A 108 11.55 10.25 -10.86
CA PRO A 108 11.39 9.05 -10.02
C PRO A 108 10.58 9.27 -8.73
N PHE A 109 10.00 10.45 -8.50
CA PHE A 109 9.39 10.74 -7.19
C PHE A 109 8.08 10.00 -6.92
N GLY A 110 7.26 9.77 -7.96
CA GLY A 110 5.94 9.12 -7.80
C GLY A 110 5.98 7.73 -7.15
N PHE A 111 6.98 6.89 -7.47
CA PHE A 111 7.08 5.55 -6.87
C PHE A 111 7.52 5.62 -5.41
N VAL A 112 8.49 6.49 -5.08
CA VAL A 112 8.99 6.69 -3.71
C VAL A 112 7.83 7.16 -2.83
N TRP A 113 7.03 8.09 -3.35
CA TRP A 113 5.87 8.64 -2.65
C TRP A 113 4.78 7.61 -2.39
N SER A 114 4.45 6.81 -3.41
CA SER A 114 3.49 5.72 -3.28
C SER A 114 3.97 4.68 -2.25
N ALA A 115 5.24 4.30 -2.33
CA ALA A 115 5.85 3.32 -1.44
C ALA A 115 5.86 3.80 0.01
N LEU A 116 6.24 5.06 0.27
CA LEU A 116 6.24 5.65 1.62
C LEU A 116 4.83 5.77 2.20
N SER A 117 3.87 6.23 1.38
CA SER A 117 2.47 6.35 1.78
C SER A 117 1.89 5.01 2.22
N PHE A 118 2.11 3.97 1.40
CA PHE A 118 1.57 2.65 1.70
C PHE A 118 2.34 1.94 2.81
N ALA A 119 3.65 2.17 2.93
CA ALA A 119 4.45 1.71 4.06
C ALA A 119 3.92 2.26 5.38
N ALA A 120 3.69 3.58 5.46
CA ALA A 120 3.13 4.22 6.65
C ALA A 120 1.73 3.70 6.98
N ALA A 121 0.85 3.61 5.97
CA ALA A 121 -0.50 3.08 6.13
C ALA A 121 -0.53 1.61 6.58
N THR A 122 0.41 0.79 6.07
CA THR A 122 0.49 -0.64 6.40
C THR A 122 1.08 -0.84 7.79
N ALA A 123 2.11 -0.06 8.17
CA ALA A 123 2.63 -0.04 9.53
C ALA A 123 1.53 0.31 10.54
N LEU A 124 0.76 1.37 10.27
CA LEU A 124 -0.35 1.79 11.13
C LEU A 124 -1.45 0.73 11.20
N GLY A 125 -1.87 0.18 10.05
CA GLY A 125 -2.91 -0.84 9.98
C GLY A 125 -2.53 -2.11 10.76
N VAL A 126 -1.27 -2.53 10.69
CA VAL A 126 -0.76 -3.68 11.45
C VAL A 126 -0.73 -3.38 12.96
N VAL A 127 -0.27 -2.20 13.37
CA VAL A 127 -0.24 -1.80 14.78
C VAL A 127 -1.65 -1.71 15.37
N VAL A 128 -2.60 -1.09 14.67
CA VAL A 128 -3.99 -0.93 15.11
C VAL A 128 -4.73 -2.26 15.14
N ALA A 129 -4.57 -3.09 14.10
CA ALA A 129 -5.19 -4.42 14.07
C ALA A 129 -4.76 -5.27 15.26
N ARG A 130 -3.47 -5.20 15.61
CA ARG A 130 -2.94 -5.88 16.79
C ARG A 130 -3.47 -5.28 18.09
N ALA A 131 -3.48 -3.95 18.24
CA ALA A 131 -3.96 -3.30 19.47
C ALA A 131 -5.44 -3.61 19.76
N THR A 132 -6.20 -3.99 18.74
CA THR A 132 -7.62 -4.35 18.84
C THR A 132 -7.87 -5.86 18.94
N GLU A 133 -6.83 -6.70 18.92
CA GLU A 133 -6.97 -8.11 19.26
C GLU A 133 -7.22 -8.23 20.76
N ARG A 134 -8.44 -8.67 21.12
CA ARG A 134 -8.78 -8.96 22.52
C ARG A 134 -7.85 -10.08 23.03
N PRO A 135 -7.39 -10.00 24.30
CA PRO A 135 -6.76 -11.14 24.95
C PRO A 135 -7.72 -12.32 24.85
N SER A 136 -7.23 -13.45 24.34
CA SER A 136 -7.98 -14.71 24.17
C SER A 136 -8.30 -15.35 25.53
N GLY A 137 -9.12 -14.68 26.34
CA GLY A 137 -9.48 -15.10 27.69
C GLY A 137 -10.61 -14.32 28.37
N VAL A 138 -11.24 -13.34 27.70
CA VAL A 138 -12.42 -12.64 28.24
C VAL A 138 -13.68 -13.17 27.54
N PRO A 139 -14.53 -13.98 28.19
CA PRO A 139 -15.81 -14.41 27.62
C PRO A 139 -16.72 -13.20 27.36
N ALA A 140 -17.54 -13.32 26.32
CA ALA A 140 -18.51 -12.31 25.90
C ALA A 140 -19.67 -12.16 26.89
#